data_AF-A0A259DW27-F1
#
_entry.id   AF-A0A259DW27-F1
#
_cell.length_a   1.000
_cell.length_b   1.000
_cell.length_c   1.000
_cell.angle_alpha   90.00
_cell.angle_beta   90.00
_cell.angle_gamma   90.00
#
_symmetry.space_group_name_H-M   'P 1'
#
loop_
_entity.id
_entity.type
_entity.pdbx_description
1 polymer ?
#
loop_
_entity_poly.entity_id
_entity_poly.type
_entity_poly.pdbx_seq_one_letter_code
_entity_poly.pdbx_strand_id
1 'polypeptide(L)'
;MTVTQTRIHRETGKVLSRSVRSQAISVGSLSRTVEVPGWYPDDDSDSIHSGADLKLLDGAFEELRAAYAARVRSVRKKLRLTQEEAGRIIGGGRRAFQKYENGSTPPSDAAVGLLEILDRHPEEVETLRTIRASAFASGSLADQIDYRQSGRTKAKRSRTIAA
;
A
#
# COMPACT_ATOMS: atom_id res chain seq x y z
N MET A 1 35.64 -14.00 -30.21
CA MET A 1 35.72 -13.01 -29.12
C MET A 1 34.49 -12.14 -29.19
N THR A 2 33.53 -12.31 -28.27
CA THR A 2 32.36 -11.43 -28.18
C THR A 2 32.82 -10.07 -27.69
N VAL A 3 32.67 -9.03 -28.52
CA VAL A 3 32.99 -7.66 -28.12
C VAL A 3 31.95 -7.24 -27.08
N THR A 4 32.40 -7.02 -25.84
CA THR A 4 31.55 -6.41 -24.80
C THR A 4 31.18 -5.01 -25.25
N GLN A 5 29.90 -4.79 -25.57
CA GLN A 5 29.43 -3.48 -25.97
C GLN A 5 29.47 -2.54 -24.75
N THR A 6 30.06 -1.36 -24.90
CA THR A 6 30.14 -0.34 -23.84
C THR A 6 29.50 0.98 -24.24
N ARG A 7 29.06 1.78 -23.26
CA ARG A 7 28.55 3.15 -23.44
C ARG A 7 28.87 4.02 -22.24
N ILE A 8 28.81 5.35 -22.39
CA ILE A 8 29.07 6.30 -21.30
C ILE A 8 27.74 6.79 -20.72
N HIS A 9 27.57 6.68 -19.41
CA HIS A 9 26.43 7.25 -18.68
C HIS A 9 26.48 8.79 -18.75
N ARG A 10 25.39 9.45 -19.13
CA ARG A 10 25.39 10.90 -19.38
C ARG A 10 25.61 11.76 -18.14
N GLU A 11 25.06 11.33 -17.01
CA GLU A 11 25.16 12.07 -15.74
C GLU A 11 26.46 11.77 -14.99
N THR A 12 26.81 10.50 -14.82
CA THR A 12 27.96 10.07 -14.02
C THR A 12 29.27 9.95 -14.81
N GLY A 13 29.22 9.97 -16.15
CA GLY A 13 30.40 9.76 -17.01
C GLY A 13 30.97 8.33 -16.99
N LYS A 14 30.32 7.40 -16.27
CA LYS A 14 30.81 6.03 -16.09
C LYS A 14 30.66 5.18 -17.35
N VAL A 15 31.60 4.25 -17.55
CA VAL A 15 31.49 3.23 -18.58
C VAL A 15 30.51 2.17 -18.11
N LEU A 16 29.49 1.92 -18.92
CA LEU A 16 28.50 0.89 -18.72
C LEU A 16 28.74 -0.22 -19.74
N SER A 17 28.69 -1.46 -19.28
CA SER A 17 28.80 -2.65 -20.13
C SER A 17 27.44 -3.30 -20.29
N ARG A 18 27.13 -3.76 -21.51
CA ARG A 18 25.91 -4.52 -21.76
C ARG A 18 25.97 -5.85 -21.01
N SER A 19 25.04 -6.07 -20.10
CA SER A 19 24.93 -7.32 -19.33
C SER A 19 23.49 -7.58 -18.88
N VAL A 20 23.28 -8.69 -18.20
CA VAL A 20 22.01 -9.08 -17.59
C VAL A 20 22.25 -9.28 -16.11
N ARG A 21 21.42 -8.69 -15.25
CA ARG A 21 21.48 -8.91 -13.80
C ARG A 21 20.16 -9.43 -13.27
N SER A 22 20.24 -10.37 -12.33
CA SER A 22 19.11 -10.82 -11.52
C SER A 22 18.63 -9.69 -10.62
N GLN A 23 17.34 -9.37 -10.69
CA GLN A 23 16.70 -8.40 -9.79
C GLN A 23 15.53 -9.07 -9.06
N ALA A 24 15.51 -8.93 -7.74
CA ALA A 24 14.39 -9.35 -6.92
C ALA A 24 13.32 -8.25 -6.91
N ILE A 25 12.09 -8.62 -7.28
CA ILE A 25 10.93 -7.75 -7.22
C ILE A 25 9.91 -8.30 -6.23
N SER A 26 9.15 -7.40 -5.61
CA SER A 26 8.15 -7.77 -4.62
C SER A 26 6.86 -6.97 -4.79
N VAL A 27 5.72 -7.64 -4.58
CA VAL A 27 4.42 -7.00 -4.44
C VAL A 27 3.71 -7.60 -3.24
N GLY A 28 3.53 -6.79 -2.19
CA GLY A 28 3.03 -7.28 -0.91
C GLY A 28 3.98 -8.31 -0.30
N SER A 29 3.46 -9.49 0.01
CA SER A 29 4.23 -10.61 0.55
C SER A 29 4.83 -11.53 -0.51
N LEU A 30 4.56 -11.29 -1.80
CA LEU A 30 5.07 -12.09 -2.89
C LEU A 30 6.34 -11.50 -3.47
N SER A 31 7.29 -12.36 -3.84
CA SER A 31 8.53 -11.95 -4.50
C SER A 31 8.90 -12.89 -5.65
N ARG A 32 9.68 -12.36 -6.60
CA ARG A 32 10.22 -13.11 -7.74
C ARG A 32 11.56 -12.52 -8.15
N THR A 33 12.46 -13.37 -8.65
CA THR A 33 13.69 -12.92 -9.31
C THR A 33 13.51 -12.91 -10.82
N VAL A 34 13.95 -11.84 -11.46
CA VAL A 34 13.86 -11.63 -12.92
C VAL A 34 15.23 -11.25 -13.46
N GLU A 35 15.62 -11.86 -14.57
CA GLU A 35 16.81 -11.47 -15.32
C GLU A 35 16.50 -10.22 -16.14
N VAL A 36 17.17 -9.11 -15.81
CA VAL A 36 16.93 -7.82 -16.47
C VAL A 36 18.16 -7.47 -17.30
N PRO A 37 18.04 -7.45 -18.64
CA PRO A 37 19.07 -6.90 -19.48
C PRO A 37 19.25 -5.41 -19.23
N GLY A 38 20.44 -4.90 -19.44
CA GLY A 38 20.70 -3.49 -19.19
C GLY A 38 22.12 -3.12 -19.49
N TRP A 39 22.43 -1.88 -19.17
CA TRP A 39 23.79 -1.38 -19.23
C TRP A 39 24.17 -1.00 -17.84
N TYR A 40 25.11 -1.77 -17.31
CA TYR A 40 25.46 -1.75 -15.91
C TYR A 40 26.89 -1.23 -15.75
N PRO A 41 27.16 -0.42 -14.72
CA PRO A 41 28.51 -0.11 -14.33
C PRO A 41 29.13 -1.32 -13.61
N ASP A 42 30.45 -1.32 -13.49
CA ASP A 42 31.16 -2.35 -12.72
C ASP A 42 31.01 -2.17 -11.19
N ASP A 43 30.44 -1.04 -10.77
CA ASP A 43 30.10 -0.73 -9.39
C ASP A 43 28.57 -0.65 -9.17
N ASP A 44 28.15 -0.09 -8.05
CA ASP A 44 26.73 0.03 -7.64
C ASP A 44 26.07 1.33 -8.13
N SER A 45 26.65 2.00 -9.14
CA SER A 45 26.04 3.20 -9.72
C SER A 45 24.85 2.87 -10.62
N ASP A 46 24.15 3.92 -11.04
CA ASP A 46 22.94 3.77 -11.84
C ASP A 46 23.17 3.07 -13.19
N SER A 47 22.30 2.09 -13.46
CA SER A 47 22.20 1.39 -14.72
C SER A 47 21.20 2.07 -15.66
N ILE A 48 21.39 1.86 -16.97
CA ILE A 48 20.47 2.37 -17.99
C ILE A 48 19.78 1.20 -18.68
N HIS A 49 18.44 1.26 -18.72
CA HIS A 49 17.57 0.28 -19.37
C HIS A 49 16.79 0.91 -20.51
N SER A 50 16.55 0.14 -21.58
CA SER A 50 15.57 0.48 -22.60
C SER A 50 14.18 -0.09 -22.26
N GLY A 51 13.13 0.35 -22.96
CA GLY A 51 11.80 -0.27 -22.79
C GLY A 51 11.79 -1.77 -23.13
N ALA A 52 12.61 -2.21 -24.09
CA ALA A 52 12.76 -3.63 -24.41
C ALA A 52 13.42 -4.42 -23.28
N ASP A 53 14.38 -3.80 -22.58
CA ASP A 53 15.05 -4.38 -21.42
C ASP A 53 14.10 -4.61 -20.25
N LEU A 54 13.20 -3.66 -20.01
CA LEU A 54 12.27 -3.69 -18.89
C LEU A 54 11.05 -4.58 -19.13
N LYS A 55 10.79 -5.00 -20.38
CA LYS A 55 9.58 -5.78 -20.72
C LYS A 55 9.35 -7.01 -19.84
N LEU A 56 10.42 -7.75 -19.52
CA LEU A 56 10.34 -8.92 -18.64
C LEU A 56 10.06 -8.52 -17.18
N LEU A 57 10.68 -7.44 -16.72
CA LEU A 57 10.50 -6.90 -15.38
C LEU A 57 9.07 -6.38 -15.18
N ASP A 58 8.59 -5.57 -16.12
CA ASP A 58 7.23 -5.01 -16.12
C ASP A 58 6.18 -6.12 -16.14
N GLY A 59 6.33 -7.12 -17.01
CA GLY A 59 5.45 -8.27 -17.05
C GLY A 59 5.42 -9.04 -15.73
N ALA A 60 6.58 -9.24 -15.11
CA ALA A 60 6.67 -9.92 -13.82
C ALA A 60 6.03 -9.10 -12.67
N PHE A 61 6.13 -7.77 -12.70
CA PHE A 61 5.42 -6.89 -11.76
C PHE A 61 3.90 -7.00 -11.93
N GLU A 62 3.38 -7.00 -13.15
CA GLU A 62 1.95 -7.14 -13.41
C GLU A 62 1.42 -8.51 -12.97
N GLU A 63 2.17 -9.59 -13.24
CA GLU A 63 1.84 -10.94 -12.75
C GLU A 63 1.80 -11.00 -11.21
N LEU A 64 2.83 -10.47 -10.53
CA LEU A 64 2.87 -10.44 -9.06
C LEU A 64 1.75 -9.58 -8.49
N ARG A 65 1.43 -8.46 -9.12
CA ARG A 65 0.35 -7.56 -8.71
C ARG A 65 -1.01 -8.22 -8.83
N ALA A 66 -1.27 -8.91 -9.94
CA ALA A 66 -2.49 -9.69 -10.11
C ALA A 66 -2.60 -10.83 -9.08
N ALA A 67 -1.49 -11.55 -8.85
CA ALA A 67 -1.43 -12.63 -7.88
C ALA A 67 -1.68 -12.12 -6.45
N TYR A 68 -1.06 -11.00 -6.06
CA TYR A 68 -1.26 -10.44 -4.73
C TYR A 68 -2.67 -9.86 -4.56
N ALA A 69 -3.24 -9.21 -5.58
CA ALA A 69 -4.63 -8.76 -5.55
C ALA A 69 -5.62 -9.94 -5.33
N ALA A 70 -5.35 -11.09 -5.97
CA ALA A 70 -6.11 -12.32 -5.74
C ALA A 70 -5.92 -12.87 -4.31
N ARG A 71 -4.70 -12.81 -3.75
CA ARG A 71 -4.41 -13.17 -2.35
C ARG A 71 -5.21 -12.31 -1.38
N VAL A 72 -5.20 -10.99 -1.53
CA VAL A 72 -5.99 -10.05 -0.71
C VAL A 72 -7.48 -10.43 -0.72
N ARG A 73 -8.03 -10.71 -1.90
CA ARG A 73 -9.42 -11.17 -2.04
C ARG A 73 -9.68 -12.48 -1.32
N SER A 74 -8.78 -13.45 -1.47
CA SER A 74 -8.88 -14.77 -0.83
C SER A 74 -8.92 -14.65 0.71
N VAL A 75 -7.97 -13.91 1.28
CA VAL A 75 -7.90 -13.66 2.73
C VAL A 75 -9.17 -12.99 3.22
N ARG A 76 -9.63 -11.91 2.56
CA ARG A 76 -10.87 -11.25 2.95
C ARG A 76 -12.08 -12.20 2.95
N LYS A 77 -12.18 -13.04 1.90
CA LYS A 77 -13.26 -14.01 1.77
C LYS A 77 -13.20 -15.08 2.86
N LYS A 78 -11.99 -15.55 3.21
CA LYS A 78 -11.75 -16.45 4.35
C LYS A 78 -12.25 -15.87 5.67
N LEU A 79 -12.03 -14.57 5.88
CA LEU A 79 -12.53 -13.81 7.04
C LEU A 79 -14.03 -13.48 6.97
N ARG A 80 -14.72 -13.85 5.88
CA ARG A 80 -16.14 -13.56 5.64
C ARG A 80 -16.49 -12.07 5.70
N LEU A 81 -15.58 -11.20 5.28
CA LEU A 81 -15.78 -9.75 5.26
C LEU A 81 -16.21 -9.26 3.86
N THR A 82 -17.06 -8.25 3.82
CA THR A 82 -17.23 -7.39 2.65
C THR A 82 -15.98 -6.52 2.46
N GLN A 83 -15.80 -5.94 1.26
CA GLN A 83 -14.67 -5.04 0.99
C GLN A 83 -14.69 -3.79 1.89
N GLU A 84 -15.89 -3.29 2.17
CA GLU A 84 -16.11 -2.13 3.02
C GLU A 84 -15.79 -2.44 4.49
N GLU A 85 -16.23 -3.59 5.02
CA GLU A 85 -15.87 -4.04 6.37
C GLU A 85 -14.36 -4.27 6.50
N ALA A 86 -13.74 -4.92 5.52
CA ALA A 86 -12.30 -5.14 5.52
C ALA A 86 -11.53 -3.81 5.55
N GLY A 87 -11.96 -2.81 4.76
CA GLY A 87 -11.37 -1.48 4.77
C GLY A 87 -11.51 -0.72 6.09
N ARG A 88 -12.56 -1.01 6.89
CA ARG A 88 -12.74 -0.45 8.23
C ARG A 88 -11.97 -1.20 9.30
N ILE A 89 -11.99 -2.53 9.25
CA ILE A 89 -11.40 -3.42 10.26
C ILE A 89 -9.88 -3.47 10.10
N ILE A 90 -9.40 -3.87 8.92
CA ILE A 90 -7.97 -4.04 8.62
C ILE A 90 -7.34 -2.66 8.40
N GLY A 91 -8.02 -1.77 7.66
CA GLY A 91 -7.59 -0.39 7.45
C GLY A 91 -7.56 0.04 5.98
N GLY A 92 -7.10 1.27 5.74
CA GLY A 92 -7.09 1.91 4.42
C GLY A 92 -8.41 2.60 4.04
N GLY A 93 -9.45 2.45 4.86
CA GLY A 93 -10.74 3.09 4.68
C GLY A 93 -11.68 2.33 3.74
N ARG A 94 -12.92 2.80 3.64
CA ARG A 94 -14.06 2.13 3.00
C ARG A 94 -13.79 1.56 1.58
N ARG A 95 -12.90 2.20 0.81
CA ARG A 95 -12.64 1.85 -0.60
C ARG A 95 -11.29 1.17 -0.83
N ALA A 96 -10.53 0.88 0.22
CA ALA A 96 -9.19 0.29 0.10
C ALA A 96 -9.21 -1.07 -0.60
N PHE A 97 -10.04 -2.00 -0.11
CA PHE A 97 -10.09 -3.37 -0.65
C PHE A 97 -10.61 -3.43 -2.10
N GLN A 98 -11.38 -2.45 -2.57
CA GLN A 98 -11.70 -2.33 -3.99
C GLN A 98 -10.43 -2.10 -4.82
N LYS A 99 -9.58 -1.16 -4.38
CA LYS A 99 -8.32 -0.81 -5.06
C LYS A 99 -7.26 -1.90 -4.94
N TYR A 100 -7.21 -2.57 -3.80
CA TYR A 100 -6.26 -3.64 -3.56
C TYR A 100 -6.59 -4.87 -4.42
N GLU A 101 -7.86 -5.26 -4.47
CA GLU A 101 -8.29 -6.46 -5.19
C GLU A 101 -8.39 -6.29 -6.70
N ASN A 102 -8.51 -5.07 -7.19
CA ASN A 102 -8.40 -4.78 -8.63
C ASN A 102 -6.98 -4.42 -9.05
N GLY A 103 -6.03 -4.47 -8.11
CA GLY A 103 -4.63 -4.16 -8.34
C GLY A 103 -4.33 -2.66 -8.41
N SER A 104 -5.28 -1.74 -8.65
CA SER A 104 -5.00 -0.31 -8.93
C SER A 104 -4.15 0.40 -7.88
N THR A 105 -4.16 -0.03 -6.62
CA THR A 105 -3.26 0.47 -5.58
C THR A 105 -2.79 -0.69 -4.72
N PRO A 106 -1.48 -0.82 -4.42
CA PRO A 106 -1.02 -1.83 -3.47
C PRO A 106 -1.45 -1.48 -2.04
N PRO A 107 -1.67 -2.48 -1.15
CA PRO A 107 -1.78 -2.24 0.28
C PRO A 107 -0.48 -1.65 0.86
N SER A 108 -0.58 -0.88 1.95
CA SER A 108 0.61 -0.46 2.71
C SER A 108 1.27 -1.65 3.40
N ASP A 109 2.54 -1.53 3.77
CA ASP A 109 3.29 -2.61 4.45
C ASP A 109 2.59 -3.10 5.73
N ALA A 110 2.01 -2.18 6.51
CA ALA A 110 1.21 -2.54 7.69
C ALA A 110 -0.02 -3.38 7.32
N ALA A 111 -0.72 -3.02 6.23
CA ALA A 111 -1.87 -3.77 5.75
C ALA A 111 -1.44 -5.14 5.16
N VAL A 112 -0.31 -5.21 4.48
CA VAL A 112 0.31 -6.47 4.02
C VAL A 112 0.57 -7.37 5.23
N GLY A 113 1.32 -6.91 6.23
CA GLY A 113 1.63 -7.69 7.42
C GLY A 113 0.39 -8.19 8.14
N LEU A 114 -0.63 -7.33 8.32
CA LEU A 114 -1.87 -7.72 8.97
C LEU A 114 -2.69 -8.73 8.16
N LEU A 115 -2.73 -8.59 6.82
CA LEU A 115 -3.37 -9.58 5.95
C LEU A 115 -2.70 -10.95 6.06
N GLU A 116 -1.36 -10.99 6.13
CA GLU A 116 -0.62 -12.24 6.28
C GLU A 116 -0.82 -12.89 7.65
N ILE A 117 -0.91 -12.08 8.72
CA ILE A 117 -1.25 -12.57 10.06
C ILE A 117 -2.67 -13.14 10.07
N LEU A 118 -3.65 -12.40 9.54
CA LEU A 118 -5.06 -12.82 9.50
C LEU A 118 -5.31 -14.02 8.56
N ASP A 119 -4.48 -14.21 7.54
CA ASP A 119 -4.53 -15.45 6.76
C ASP A 119 -4.12 -16.65 7.62
N ARG A 120 -3.11 -16.51 8.49
CA ARG A 120 -2.70 -17.59 9.40
C ARG A 120 -3.64 -17.76 10.59
N HIS A 121 -4.15 -16.66 11.13
CA HIS A 121 -4.94 -16.55 12.35
C HIS A 121 -6.26 -15.80 12.07
N PRO A 122 -7.21 -16.40 11.33
CA PRO A 122 -8.45 -15.73 10.95
C PRO A 122 -9.32 -15.30 12.13
N GLU A 123 -9.17 -15.95 13.29
CA GLU A 123 -9.83 -15.61 14.55
C GLU A 123 -9.49 -14.20 15.07
N GLU A 124 -8.28 -13.70 14.78
CA GLU A 124 -7.81 -12.39 15.25
C GLU A 124 -8.58 -11.20 14.61
N VAL A 125 -9.43 -11.47 13.63
CA VAL A 125 -10.36 -10.47 13.09
C VAL A 125 -11.29 -9.92 14.17
N GLU A 126 -11.63 -10.72 15.18
CA GLU A 126 -12.50 -10.29 16.28
C GLU A 126 -11.76 -9.34 17.25
N THR A 127 -10.47 -9.57 17.46
CA THR A 127 -9.59 -8.63 18.18
C THR A 127 -9.60 -7.27 17.49
N LEU A 128 -9.47 -7.23 16.16
CA LEU A 128 -9.54 -5.98 15.39
C LEU A 128 -10.91 -5.31 15.48
N ARG A 129 -12.01 -6.07 15.41
CA ARG A 129 -13.36 -5.53 15.60
C ARG A 129 -13.51 -4.86 16.95
N THR A 130 -13.05 -5.52 18.02
CA THR A 130 -13.05 -4.99 19.38
C THR A 130 -12.27 -3.68 19.46
N ILE A 131 -11.04 -3.66 18.96
CA ILE A 131 -10.18 -2.45 18.95
C ILE A 131 -10.88 -1.29 18.23
N ARG A 132 -11.51 -1.55 17.07
CA ARG A 132 -12.20 -0.50 16.31
C ARG A 132 -13.45 -0.02 17.02
N ALA A 133 -14.26 -0.92 17.58
CA ALA A 133 -15.43 -0.54 18.36
C ALA A 133 -15.07 0.35 19.57
N SER A 134 -14.02 0.01 20.31
CA SER A 134 -13.52 0.82 21.43
C SER A 134 -13.06 2.21 20.98
N ALA A 135 -12.37 2.31 19.84
CA ALA A 135 -11.96 3.60 19.29
C ALA A 135 -13.15 4.50 18.91
N PHE A 136 -14.23 3.93 18.35
CA PHE A 136 -15.46 4.67 18.04
C PHE A 136 -16.22 5.09 19.30
N ALA A 137 -16.23 4.26 20.35
CA ALA A 137 -16.85 4.59 21.63
C ALA A 137 -16.12 5.75 22.33
N SER A 138 -14.78 5.78 22.31
CA SER A 138 -14.00 6.88 22.87
C SER A 138 -14.14 8.19 22.08
N GLY A 139 -14.26 8.11 20.74
CA GLY A 139 -14.50 9.30 19.90
C GLY A 139 -15.88 9.92 20.16
N SER A 140 -16.92 9.10 20.33
CA SER A 140 -18.27 9.57 20.65
C SER A 140 -18.37 10.22 22.03
N LEU A 141 -17.61 9.73 23.02
CA LEU A 141 -17.52 10.34 24.36
C LEU A 141 -16.77 11.68 24.33
N ALA A 142 -15.66 11.78 23.60
CA ALA A 142 -14.93 13.03 23.43
C ALA A 142 -15.79 14.11 22.74
N ASP A 143 -16.50 13.74 21.66
CA ASP A 143 -17.42 14.64 20.95
C ASP A 143 -18.61 15.08 21.83
N GLN A 144 -19.10 14.20 22.72
CA GLN A 144 -20.19 14.53 23.66
C GLN A 144 -19.73 15.39 24.86
N ILE A 145 -18.49 15.26 25.31
CA ILE A 145 -17.92 16.10 26.38
C ILE A 145 -17.73 17.53 25.88
N ASP A 146 -17.21 17.71 24.67
CA ASP A 146 -17.04 19.04 24.05
C ASP A 146 -18.39 19.73 23.76
N TYR A 147 -19.41 18.96 23.36
CA TYR A 147 -20.77 19.50 23.22
C TYR A 147 -21.37 19.95 24.58
N ARG A 148 -21.16 19.18 25.67
CA ARG A 148 -21.64 19.56 27.01
C ARG A 148 -20.90 20.74 27.62
N GLN A 149 -19.61 20.92 27.34
CA GLN A 149 -18.84 22.06 27.84
C GLN A 149 -19.09 23.35 27.04
N SER A 150 -19.37 23.26 25.73
CA SER A 150 -19.69 24.43 24.90
C SER A 150 -21.13 24.94 25.06
N GLY A 151 -22.04 24.16 25.64
CA GLY A 151 -23.47 24.49 25.79
C GLY A 151 -23.84 25.47 26.91
N ARG A 152 -22.89 26.02 27.69
CA ARG A 152 -23.20 26.83 28.89
C ARG A 152 -23.05 28.35 28.78
N THR A 153 -22.74 28.90 27.61
CA THR A 153 -22.67 30.37 27.45
C THR A 153 -23.31 30.88 26.16
N LYS A 154 -24.64 30.94 26.12
CA LYS A 154 -25.36 32.03 25.42
C LYS A 154 -26.62 32.41 26.20
N ALA A 155 -26.44 33.12 27.31
CA ALA A 155 -27.50 33.89 27.92
C ALA A 155 -27.80 35.13 27.06
N LYS A 156 -29.02 35.11 26.53
CA LYS A 156 -29.79 36.15 25.82
C LYS A 156 -29.47 37.57 26.32
N ARG A 157 -28.85 38.41 25.47
CA ARG A 157 -28.93 39.87 25.61
C ARG A 157 -29.92 40.40 24.57
N SER A 158 -31.16 40.54 25.02
CA SER A 158 -32.16 41.40 24.37
C SER A 158 -31.76 42.86 24.64
N ARG A 159 -31.57 43.68 23.60
CA ARG A 159 -31.62 45.13 23.72
C ARG A 159 -32.77 45.63 22.85
N THR A 160 -33.79 46.10 23.55
CA THR A 160 -34.88 46.91 23.03
C THR A 160 -34.48 48.38 23.13
N ILE A 161 -35.10 49.19 22.26
CA ILE A 161 -35.46 50.62 22.33
C ILE A 161 -34.52 51.61 21.60
N ALA A 162 -35.03 52.00 20.42
CA ALA A 162 -35.28 53.35 19.88
C ALA A 162 -34.55 54.58 20.45
N ALA A 163 -34.02 55.41 19.53
CA ALA A 163 -34.66 56.67 19.10
C ALA A 163 -34.13 57.04 17.70
#